data_AF-A0A966C7L1-F1
#
_entry.id   AF-A0A966C7L1-F1
#
_cell.length_a   1.000
_cell.length_b   1.000
_cell.length_c   1.000
_cell.angle_alpha   90.00
_cell.angle_beta   90.00
_cell.angle_gamma   90.00
#
_symmetry.space_group_name_H-M   'P 1'
#
loop_
_entity.id
_entity.type
_entity.pdbx_description
1 polymer ?
#
loop_
_entity_poly.entity_id
_entity_poly.type
_entity_poly.pdbx_seq_one_letter_code
_entity_poly.pdbx_strand_id
1 'polypeptide(L)'
;WAAFGEGRALRSLGRGAQARVALTLAVTLEPNLAPGWYELAVLALQEGRLDAARAALERLDMAVGAGPHVTAISDYERSLARVDETTVERLRAAVGSGR
;
A
#
# COMPACT_ATOMS: atom_id res chain seq x y z
N TRP A 1 -3.59 -5.29 -12.62
CA TRP A 1 -4.61 -4.27 -12.26
C TRP A 1 -5.92 -4.82 -11.72
N ALA A 2 -6.48 -5.93 -12.22
CA ALA A 2 -7.67 -6.55 -11.61
C ALA A 2 -7.48 -6.84 -10.12
N ALA A 3 -6.34 -7.44 -9.73
CA ALA A 3 -6.03 -7.76 -8.34
C ALA A 3 -5.88 -6.53 -7.41
N PHE A 4 -5.36 -5.39 -7.91
CA PHE A 4 -5.26 -4.15 -7.12
C PHE A 4 -6.65 -3.52 -6.89
N GLY A 5 -7.43 -3.39 -7.97
CA GLY A 5 -8.79 -2.86 -7.88
C GLY A 5 -9.71 -3.74 -7.02
N GLU A 6 -9.58 -5.06 -7.17
CA GLU A 6 -10.25 -6.06 -6.34
C GLU A 6 -9.82 -5.94 -4.88
N GLY A 7 -8.52 -5.84 -4.60
CA GLY A 7 -8.00 -5.66 -3.25
C GLY A 7 -8.53 -4.41 -2.56
N ARG A 8 -8.58 -3.28 -3.28
CA ARG A 8 -9.13 -2.01 -2.77
C ARG A 8 -10.64 -2.09 -2.53
N ALA A 9 -11.37 -2.73 -3.42
CA ALA A 9 -12.81 -2.95 -3.26
C ALA A 9 -13.10 -3.85 -2.06
N LEU A 10 -12.37 -4.96 -1.92
CA LEU A 10 -12.50 -5.90 -0.79
C LEU A 10 -12.17 -5.24 0.54
N ARG A 11 -11.16 -4.35 0.59
CA ARG A 11 -10.85 -3.58 1.81
C ARG A 11 -12.02 -2.67 2.19
N SER A 12 -12.57 -1.95 1.21
CA SER A 12 -13.74 -1.08 1.42
C SER A 12 -14.98 -1.86 1.88
N LEU A 13 -15.10 -3.12 1.46
CA LEU A 13 -16.16 -4.04 1.88
C LEU A 13 -15.89 -4.72 3.24
N GLY A 14 -14.82 -4.34 3.95
CA GLY A 14 -14.44 -4.95 5.24
C GLY A 14 -13.88 -6.37 5.13
N ARG A 15 -13.65 -6.88 3.92
CA ARG A 15 -13.12 -8.22 3.65
C ARG A 15 -11.59 -8.22 3.68
N GLY A 16 -11.02 -7.85 4.82
CA GLY A 16 -9.58 -7.65 4.99
C GLY A 16 -8.72 -8.85 4.56
N ALA A 17 -9.12 -10.08 4.89
CA ALA A 17 -8.36 -11.27 4.51
C ALA A 17 -8.25 -11.46 2.98
N GLN A 18 -9.35 -11.23 2.24
CA GLN A 18 -9.37 -11.34 0.78
C GLN A 18 -8.65 -10.15 0.12
N ALA A 19 -8.85 -8.94 0.68
CA ALA A 19 -8.14 -7.74 0.26
C ALA A 19 -6.62 -7.93 0.33
N ARG A 20 -6.12 -8.52 1.42
CA ARG A 20 -4.70 -8.84 1.58
C ARG A 20 -4.20 -9.76 0.48
N VAL A 21 -4.91 -10.84 0.17
CA VAL A 21 -4.50 -11.78 -0.89
C VAL A 21 -4.42 -11.07 -2.25
N ALA A 22 -5.44 -10.30 -2.60
CA ALA A 22 -5.51 -9.58 -3.86
C ALA A 22 -4.41 -8.48 -3.96
N LEU A 23 -4.19 -7.73 -2.89
CA LEU A 23 -3.13 -6.72 -2.83
C LEU A 23 -1.72 -7.33 -2.82
N THR A 24 -1.51 -8.45 -2.12
CA THR A 24 -0.23 -9.19 -2.16
C THR A 24 0.06 -9.71 -3.56
N LEU A 25 -0.95 -10.22 -4.26
CA LEU A 25 -0.80 -10.60 -5.67
C LEU A 25 -0.43 -9.38 -6.53
N ALA A 26 -1.08 -8.23 -6.32
CA ALA A 26 -0.79 -7.01 -7.06
C ALA A 26 0.67 -6.57 -6.91
N VAL A 27 1.20 -6.53 -5.69
CA VAL A 27 2.61 -6.15 -5.44
C VAL A 27 3.61 -7.25 -5.82
N THR A 28 3.17 -8.50 -5.96
CA THR A 28 4.02 -9.59 -6.46
C THR A 28 4.20 -9.46 -7.98
N LEU A 29 3.12 -9.10 -8.69
CA LEU A 29 3.14 -8.88 -10.14
C LEU A 29 3.86 -7.57 -10.51
N GLU A 30 3.66 -6.52 -9.72
CA GLU A 30 4.31 -5.22 -9.88
C GLU A 30 4.95 -4.78 -8.56
N PRO A 31 6.20 -5.19 -8.29
CA PRO A 31 6.91 -4.82 -7.05
C PRO A 31 7.08 -3.32 -6.84
N ASN A 32 7.04 -2.54 -7.92
CA ASN A 32 7.14 -1.07 -7.88
C ASN A 32 5.78 -0.37 -7.73
N LEU A 33 4.69 -1.12 -7.51
CA LEU A 33 3.35 -0.59 -7.33
C LEU A 33 3.21 0.05 -5.93
N ALA A 34 3.66 1.30 -5.79
CA ALA A 34 3.55 2.08 -4.57
C ALA A 34 2.11 2.09 -3.98
N PRO A 35 1.03 2.28 -4.78
CA PRO A 35 -0.34 2.22 -4.24
C PRO A 35 -0.70 0.86 -3.61
N GLY A 36 -0.18 -0.26 -4.14
CA GLY A 36 -0.41 -1.60 -3.62
C GLY A 36 0.23 -1.80 -2.24
N TRP A 37 1.47 -1.32 -2.07
CA TRP A 37 2.16 -1.35 -0.79
C TRP A 37 1.50 -0.46 0.26
N TYR A 38 1.03 0.72 -0.14
CA TYR A 38 0.26 1.61 0.75
C TYR A 38 -1.03 0.96 1.24
N GLU A 39 -1.83 0.38 0.34
CA GLU A 39 -3.08 -0.31 0.71
C GLU A 39 -2.83 -1.53 1.63
N LEU A 40 -1.70 -2.25 1.44
CA LEU A 40 -1.27 -3.31 2.36
C LEU A 40 -0.88 -2.78 3.74
N ALA A 41 -0.17 -1.64 3.81
CA ALA A 41 0.22 -1.02 5.08
C ALA A 41 -1.01 -0.56 5.89
N VAL A 42 -1.97 0.08 5.22
CA VAL A 42 -3.23 0.50 5.85
C VAL A 42 -4.03 -0.72 6.35
N LEU A 43 -4.13 -1.76 5.54
CA LEU A 43 -4.84 -2.98 5.93
C LEU A 43 -4.17 -3.67 7.13
N ALA A 44 -2.84 -3.75 7.13
CA ALA A 44 -2.08 -4.33 8.25
C ALA A 44 -2.29 -3.53 9.55
N LEU A 45 -2.38 -2.20 9.47
CA LEU A 45 -2.71 -1.35 10.62
C LEU A 45 -4.13 -1.58 11.13
N GLN A 46 -5.11 -1.72 10.24
CA GLN A 46 -6.49 -2.05 10.60
C GLN A 46 -6.58 -3.42 11.28
N GLU A 47 -5.72 -4.37 10.91
CA GLU A 47 -5.60 -5.69 11.53
C GLU A 47 -4.72 -5.71 12.78
N GLY A 48 -4.15 -4.57 13.21
CA GLY A 48 -3.25 -4.46 14.37
C GLY A 48 -1.87 -5.10 14.14
N ARG A 49 -1.52 -5.46 12.91
CA ARG A 49 -0.23 -6.09 12.57
C ARG A 49 0.82 -5.02 12.25
N LEU A 50 1.34 -4.39 13.31
CA LEU A 50 2.30 -3.29 13.21
C LEU A 50 3.57 -3.67 12.45
N ASP A 51 4.08 -4.89 12.62
CA ASP A 51 5.28 -5.36 11.92
C ASP A 51 5.06 -5.47 10.40
N ALA A 52 3.91 -6.01 10.00
CA ALA A 52 3.54 -6.13 8.60
C ALA A 52 3.28 -4.76 7.96
N ALA A 53 2.70 -3.82 8.72
CA ALA A 53 2.53 -2.44 8.28
C ALA A 53 3.88 -1.75 8.04
N ARG A 54 4.85 -1.94 8.95
CA ARG A 54 6.20 -1.41 8.81
C ARG A 54 6.89 -1.93 7.55
N ALA A 55 6.88 -3.24 7.35
CA ALA A 55 7.49 -3.86 6.17
C ALA A 55 6.86 -3.37 4.87
N ALA A 56 5.54 -3.16 4.85
CA ALA A 56 4.85 -2.60 3.68
C ALA A 56 5.23 -1.13 3.42
N LEU A 57 5.40 -0.31 4.46
CA LEU A 57 5.87 1.07 4.34
C LEU A 57 7.32 1.16 3.86
N GLU A 58 8.20 0.26 4.32
CA GLU A 58 9.58 0.18 3.82
C GLU A 58 9.61 -0.17 2.32
N ARG A 59 8.75 -1.09 1.88
CA ARG A 59 8.61 -1.43 0.45
C ARG A 59 8.00 -0.31 -0.37
N LEU A 60 7.06 0.45 0.20
CA LEU A 60 6.54 1.67 -0.40
C LEU A 60 7.65 2.69 -0.63
N ASP A 61 8.50 2.94 0.36
CA ASP A 61 9.62 3.89 0.25
C ASP A 61 10.63 3.46 -0.83
N MET A 62 10.92 2.16 -0.90
CA MET A 62 11.77 1.59 -1.97
C MET A 62 11.13 1.74 -3.36
N ALA A 63 9.82 1.52 -3.48
CA ALA A 63 9.09 1.67 -4.75
C ALA A 63 9.03 3.14 -5.21
N VAL A 64 8.90 4.09 -4.28
CA VAL A 64 8.92 5.53 -4.56
C VAL A 64 10.35 5.99 -4.90
N GLY A 65 11.36 5.50 -4.18
CA GLY A 65 12.77 5.84 -4.38
C GLY A 65 13.41 5.24 -5.63
N ALA A 66 12.84 4.15 -6.18
CA ALA A 66 13.32 3.50 -7.41
C ALA A 66 13.17 4.37 -8.68
N GLY A 67 12.57 5.56 -8.57
CA GLY A 67 12.36 6.47 -9.69
C GLY A 67 11.30 5.96 -10.66
N PRO A 68 10.85 6.80 -11.61
CA PRO A 68 9.76 6.46 -12.51
C PRO A 68 10.23 5.52 -13.61
N HIS A 69 10.50 4.25 -13.29
CA HIS A 69 10.28 3.16 -14.25
C HIS A 69 8.79 2.78 -14.23
N VAL A 70 7.96 3.80 -14.44
CA VAL A 70 6.54 3.66 -14.72
C VAL A 70 6.46 3.04 -16.10
N THR A 71 6.26 1.72 -16.16
CA THR A 71 5.61 1.14 -17.34
C THR A 71 4.16 1.56 -17.23
N ALA A 72 3.89 2.72 -17.83
CA ALA A 72 2.63 3.44 -17.97
C ALA A 72 1.39 2.82 -17.30
N ILE A 73 0.88 3.46 -16.24
CA ILE A 73 -0.53 3.85 -16.19
C ILE A 73 -0.60 5.34 -15.80
N SER A 74 -0.86 6.14 -16.83
CA SER A 74 -0.83 7.60 -16.91
C SER A 74 -1.63 8.33 -15.84
N ASP A 75 -1.12 9.49 -15.39
CA ASP A 75 -1.76 10.69 -14.81
C ASP A 75 -2.87 10.54 -13.74
N TYR A 76 -3.79 9.60 -13.88
CA TYR A 76 -4.73 9.14 -12.87
C TYR A 76 -4.02 8.71 -11.58
N GLU A 77 -2.93 7.96 -11.71
CA GLU A 77 -2.12 7.58 -10.56
C GLU A 77 -1.31 8.74 -10.02
N ARG A 78 -0.90 9.72 -10.83
CA ARG A 78 -0.30 10.96 -10.28
C ARG A 78 -1.32 11.72 -9.42
N SER A 79 -2.62 11.61 -9.73
CA SER A 79 -3.70 12.19 -8.93
C SER A 79 -4.00 11.42 -7.63
N LEU A 80 -3.83 10.09 -7.63
CA LEU A 80 -4.01 9.22 -6.45
C LEU A 80 -2.73 9.00 -5.63
N ALA A 81 -1.56 9.17 -6.23
CA ALA A 81 -0.23 9.02 -5.67
C ALA A 81 0.34 10.33 -5.12
N ARG A 82 -0.53 11.29 -4.78
CA ARG A 82 -0.35 11.90 -3.47
C ARG A 82 -0.66 10.82 -2.44
N VAL A 83 0.29 9.90 -2.30
CA VAL A 83 0.58 9.29 -1.01
C VAL A 83 0.78 10.50 -0.12
N ASP A 84 -0.28 10.89 0.56
CA ASP A 84 -0.28 12.08 1.36
C ASP A 84 0.77 11.85 2.44
N GLU A 85 1.87 12.59 2.35
CA GLU A 85 3.05 12.37 3.18
C GLU A 85 2.66 12.46 4.65
N THR A 86 1.69 13.32 4.98
CA THR A 86 1.13 13.44 6.33
C THR A 86 0.39 12.18 6.76
N THR A 87 -0.28 11.49 5.83
CA THR A 87 -0.93 10.20 6.11
C THR A 87 0.12 9.13 6.35
N VAL A 88 1.17 9.05 5.54
CA VAL A 88 2.28 8.10 5.76
C VAL A 88 2.99 8.37 7.08
N GLU A 89 3.26 9.62 7.42
CA GLU A 89 3.83 10.02 8.71
C GLU A 89 2.93 9.61 9.88
N ARG A 90 1.61 9.78 9.76
CA ARG A 90 0.65 9.30 10.78
C ARG A 90 0.66 7.78 10.92
N LEU A 91 0.78 7.05 9.81
CA LEU A 91 0.91 5.58 9.84
C LEU A 91 2.24 5.19 10.52
N ARG A 92 3.35 5.87 10.20
CA ARG A 92 4.65 5.65 10.85
C ARG A 92 4.60 5.94 12.35
N ALA A 93 3.94 7.02 12.76
CA ALA A 93 3.74 7.37 14.17
C ALA A 93 2.94 6.28 14.89
N ALA A 94 1.86 5.78 14.30
CA ALA A 94 1.06 4.69 14.87
C ALA A 94 1.86 3.37 15.04
N VAL A 95 2.81 3.09 14.15
CA VAL A 95 3.71 1.93 14.23
C VAL A 95 4.90 2.17 15.19
N GLY A 96 5.26 3.44 15.43
CA GLY A 96 6.40 3.85 16.26
C GLY A 96 6.07 4.09 17.73
N SER A 97 4.81 4.35 18.09
CA SER A 97 4.37 4.67 19.46
C SER A 97 4.26 3.46 20.41
N GLY A 98 4.67 2.26 19.99
CA GLY A 98 4.80 1.10 20.87
C GLY A 98 6.17 1.04 21.54
N ARG A 99 6.42 1.87 22.55
CA ARG A 99 7.47 1.66 23.56
C ARG A 99 6.89 1.87 24.95
#